data_AF-A0A643BZT9-F1
#
_entry.id   AF-A0A643BZT9-F1
#
_cell.length_a   1.000
_cell.length_b   1.000
_cell.length_c   1.000
_cell.angle_alpha   90.00
_cell.angle_beta   90.00
_cell.angle_gamma   90.00
#
_symmetry.space_group_name_H-M   'P 1'
#
loop_
_entity.id
_entity.type
_entity.pdbx_description
1 polymer ?
#
loop_
_entity_poly.entity_id
_entity_poly.type
_entity_poly.pdbx_seq_one_letter_code
_entity_poly.pdbx_strand_id
1 'polypeptide(L)'
;HLSYVTKLTDRIRAKSSLGEHEVKSTDKKTKNFNEPQLCIQKLFPEKKCFIFDRPAQRKYLTLLEQLQEEDMNPEFREQFEDFCFYILSRSKAKTLSGGITVNGPCLETLVLTFVNAISSGDLPCMENAVLALAEIENTVAVQNIITHYEMQMDQKLQLPTETLQELLDLHRASEKEAIGDTFGHLYEDVKQGTFSKPGGYRFFVWKKQELKNKYYQTPRKGILAEEILKKYLDSKEDVAMHFYRLISHLQKRKKRLKWSGEV
;
A
#
# COMPACT_ATOMS: atom_id res chain seq x y z
N HIS A 1 -4.04 -39.93 22.05
CA HIS A 1 -3.73 -38.50 21.84
C HIS A 1 -4.43 -37.95 20.58
N LEU A 2 -4.30 -38.60 19.41
CA LEU A 2 -4.99 -38.23 18.16
C LEU A 2 -6.51 -38.00 18.31
N SER A 3 -7.23 -38.93 18.97
CA SER A 3 -8.68 -38.82 19.20
C SER A 3 -9.12 -37.54 19.93
N TYR A 4 -8.29 -37.03 20.84
CA TYR A 4 -8.60 -35.81 21.58
C TYR A 4 -8.39 -34.56 20.73
N VAL A 5 -7.32 -34.55 19.92
CA VAL A 5 -7.02 -33.46 18.99
C VAL A 5 -8.11 -33.38 17.92
N THR A 6 -8.51 -34.50 17.30
CA THR A 6 -9.59 -34.53 16.32
C THR A 6 -10.92 -34.01 16.89
N LYS A 7 -11.28 -34.42 18.13
CA LYS A 7 -12.47 -33.93 18.82
C LYS A 7 -12.43 -32.43 19.13
N LEU A 8 -11.25 -31.88 19.43
CA LEU A 8 -11.06 -30.44 19.62
C LEU A 8 -11.17 -29.68 18.30
N THR A 9 -10.54 -30.17 17.24
CA THR A 9 -10.60 -29.59 15.90
C THR A 9 -12.03 -29.58 15.37
N ASP A 10 -12.79 -30.65 15.57
CA ASP A 10 -14.20 -30.74 15.16
C ASP A 10 -15.11 -29.81 15.98
N ARG A 11 -14.84 -29.63 17.29
CA ARG A 11 -15.56 -28.64 18.11
C ARG A 11 -15.26 -27.20 17.71
N ILE A 12 -14.03 -26.90 17.34
CA ILE A 12 -13.63 -25.57 16.84
C ILE A 12 -14.28 -25.31 15.48
N ARG A 13 -14.33 -26.32 14.61
CA ARG A 13 -15.01 -26.25 13.30
C ARG A 13 -16.52 -26.04 13.46
N ALA A 14 -17.17 -26.78 14.35
CA ALA A 14 -18.60 -26.66 14.63
C ALA A 14 -19.00 -25.28 15.20
N LYS A 15 -18.15 -24.67 16.04
CA LYS A 15 -18.35 -23.30 16.54
C LYS A 15 -18.08 -22.22 15.49
N SER A 16 -17.27 -22.51 14.48
CA SER A 16 -16.96 -21.59 13.38
C SER A 16 -18.03 -21.61 12.29
N SER A 17 -18.80 -22.69 12.16
CA SER A 17 -19.91 -22.85 11.19
C SER A 17 -21.27 -22.34 11.69
N LEU A 18 -21.39 -22.00 12.98
CA LEU A 18 -22.58 -21.30 13.51
C LEU A 18 -22.46 -19.81 13.18
N GLY A 19 -22.80 -19.48 11.93
CA GLY A 19 -23.18 -18.12 11.57
C GLY A 19 -24.42 -17.69 12.36
N GLU A 20 -24.38 -16.44 12.83
CA GLU A 20 -25.56 -15.61 13.09
C GLU A 20 -26.63 -16.19 14.02
N HIS A 21 -26.26 -16.57 15.24
CA HIS A 21 -27.16 -16.34 16.36
C HIS A 21 -26.47 -15.45 17.38
N GLU A 22 -26.85 -14.17 17.36
CA GLU A 22 -26.52 -13.20 18.39
C GLU A 22 -27.19 -13.65 19.70
N VAL A 23 -26.58 -14.62 20.39
CA VAL A 23 -26.93 -14.93 21.78
C VAL A 23 -26.47 -13.73 22.59
N LYS A 24 -27.37 -12.76 22.77
CA LYS A 24 -27.26 -11.65 23.72
C LYS A 24 -27.28 -12.21 25.14
N SER A 25 -26.22 -12.93 25.53
CA SER A 25 -25.92 -13.19 26.93
C SER A 25 -25.38 -11.88 27.51
N THR A 26 -26.15 -11.28 28.41
CA THR A 26 -25.86 -10.01 29.08
C THR A 26 -24.82 -10.14 30.20
N ASP A 27 -24.29 -11.34 30.46
CA ASP A 27 -23.31 -11.61 31.50
C ASP A 27 -21.90 -11.08 31.13
N LYS A 28 -21.29 -10.33 32.05
CA LYS A 28 -19.98 -9.69 31.90
C LYS A 28 -18.87 -10.72 31.64
N LYS A 29 -18.98 -11.93 32.22
CA LYS A 29 -18.03 -13.03 31.96
C LYS A 29 -18.08 -13.51 30.52
N THR A 30 -19.29 -13.68 29.98
CA THR A 30 -19.49 -14.11 28.58
C THR A 30 -18.99 -13.05 27.59
N LYS A 31 -19.21 -11.76 27.89
CA LYS A 31 -18.68 -10.66 27.08
C LYS A 31 -17.14 -10.66 27.03
N ASN A 32 -16.48 -10.72 28.18
CA ASN A 32 -15.01 -10.74 28.26
C ASN A 32 -14.40 -11.96 27.55
N PHE A 33 -15.08 -13.11 27.55
CA PHE A 33 -14.62 -14.31 26.84
C PHE A 33 -14.75 -14.18 25.31
N ASN A 34 -15.83 -13.55 24.83
CA ASN A 34 -16.12 -13.45 23.40
C ASN A 34 -15.39 -12.30 22.71
N GLU A 35 -15.07 -11.21 23.43
CA GLU A 35 -14.48 -10.00 22.84
C GLU A 35 -13.17 -10.25 22.09
N PRO A 36 -12.17 -10.98 22.63
CA PRO A 36 -10.95 -11.28 21.88
C PRO A 36 -11.21 -12.08 20.60
N GLN A 37 -12.16 -13.02 20.63
CA GLN A 37 -12.52 -13.84 19.48
C GLN A 37 -13.16 -12.99 18.38
N LEU A 38 -14.07 -12.08 18.77
CA LEU A 38 -14.69 -11.14 17.84
C LEU A 38 -13.66 -10.19 17.21
N CYS A 39 -12.70 -9.70 17.99
CA CYS A 39 -11.61 -8.87 17.48
C CYS A 39 -10.77 -9.63 16.45
N ILE A 40 -10.35 -10.86 16.73
CA ILE A 40 -9.59 -11.68 15.77
C ILE A 40 -10.40 -11.91 14.49
N GLN A 41 -11.69 -12.22 14.64
CA GLN A 41 -12.57 -12.46 13.51
C GLN A 41 -12.77 -11.22 12.63
N LYS A 42 -12.88 -10.03 13.23
CA LYS A 42 -13.17 -8.78 12.52
C LYS A 42 -11.92 -8.08 11.97
N LEU A 43 -10.82 -8.08 12.70
CA LEU A 43 -9.63 -7.29 12.36
C LEU A 43 -8.70 -7.98 11.34
N PHE A 44 -8.69 -9.31 11.32
CA PHE A 44 -7.79 -10.08 10.44
C PHE A 44 -8.61 -10.75 9.33
N PRO A 45 -8.48 -10.35 8.06
CA PRO A 45 -9.28 -10.93 6.98
C PRO A 45 -8.98 -12.43 6.74
N GLU A 46 -7.70 -12.79 6.73
CA GLU A 46 -7.22 -14.16 6.53
C GLU A 46 -6.72 -14.72 7.87
N LYS A 47 -7.10 -15.96 8.20
CA LYS A 47 -6.65 -16.66 9.41
C LYS A 47 -6.20 -18.08 9.04
N LYS A 48 -5.05 -18.49 9.54
CA LYS A 48 -4.50 -19.85 9.40
C LYS A 48 -3.94 -20.27 10.75
N CYS A 49 -4.18 -21.53 11.12
CA CYS A 49 -3.66 -22.13 12.34
C CYS A 49 -2.63 -23.21 11.97
N PHE A 50 -1.48 -23.19 12.66
CA PHE A 50 -0.44 -24.21 12.60
C PHE A 50 -0.30 -24.85 13.97
N ILE A 51 -0.03 -26.14 14.00
CA ILE A 51 0.19 -26.89 15.23
C ILE A 51 1.62 -27.43 15.12
N PHE A 52 2.38 -27.28 16.20
CA PHE A 52 3.75 -27.74 16.30
C PHE A 52 3.86 -28.74 17.44
N ASP A 53 4.38 -29.92 17.13
CA ASP A 53 4.83 -30.87 18.12
C ASP A 53 6.06 -30.35 18.84
N ARG A 54 6.37 -30.93 20.00
CA ARG A 54 7.52 -30.46 20.77
C ARG A 54 8.81 -30.71 19.98
N PRO A 55 9.68 -29.71 19.79
CA PRO A 55 10.83 -29.81 18.88
C PRO A 55 11.92 -30.74 19.41
N ALA A 56 12.07 -30.88 20.72
CA ALA A 56 13.03 -31.78 21.36
C ALA A 56 12.53 -32.30 22.72
N GLN A 57 13.26 -33.26 23.31
CA GLN A 57 13.00 -33.70 24.67
C GLN A 57 13.18 -32.55 25.67
N ARG A 58 12.41 -32.58 26.77
CA ARG A 58 12.34 -31.48 27.75
C ARG A 58 13.72 -31.03 28.27
N LYS A 59 14.64 -31.98 28.49
CA LYS A 59 16.01 -31.72 28.97
C LYS A 59 16.89 -30.94 27.99
N TYR A 60 16.54 -30.92 26.71
CA TYR A 60 17.31 -30.26 25.66
C TYR A 60 16.67 -28.96 25.15
N LEU A 61 15.48 -28.58 25.66
CA LEU A 61 14.80 -27.35 25.24
C LEU A 61 15.58 -26.07 25.58
N THR A 62 16.41 -26.09 26.62
CA THR A 62 17.30 -24.96 26.96
C THR A 62 18.49 -24.83 26.02
N LEU A 63 18.79 -25.87 25.25
CA LEU A 63 19.89 -25.93 24.29
C LEU A 63 19.36 -25.97 22.85
N LEU A 64 18.09 -25.58 22.63
CA LEU A 64 17.41 -25.74 21.34
C LEU A 64 18.15 -25.07 20.17
N GLU A 65 18.75 -23.91 20.41
CA GLU A 65 19.55 -23.19 19.40
C GLU A 65 20.85 -23.90 19.02
N GLN A 66 21.33 -24.83 19.86
CA GLN A 66 22.57 -25.59 19.66
C GLN A 66 22.30 -27.00 19.10
N LEU A 67 21.04 -27.44 19.10
CA LEU A 67 20.67 -28.75 18.59
C LEU A 67 20.82 -28.78 17.07
N GLN A 68 21.35 -29.89 16.57
CA GLN A 68 21.35 -30.16 15.15
C GLN A 68 19.95 -30.56 14.69
N GLU A 69 19.64 -30.36 13.41
CA GLU A 69 18.33 -30.62 12.85
C GLU A 69 17.98 -32.11 12.89
N GLU A 70 18.96 -33.00 12.81
CA GLU A 70 18.80 -34.45 12.89
C GLU A 70 18.30 -34.91 14.27
N ASP A 71 18.68 -34.18 15.33
CA ASP A 71 18.30 -34.45 16.71
C ASP A 71 16.92 -33.90 17.08
N MET A 72 16.32 -33.11 16.18
CA MET A 72 14.96 -32.59 16.37
C MET A 72 13.91 -33.64 16.04
N ASN A 73 12.75 -33.45 16.66
CA ASN A 73 11.57 -34.26 16.40
C ASN A 73 11.19 -34.20 14.90
N PRO A 74 11.12 -35.34 14.19
CA PRO A 74 10.85 -35.36 12.76
C PRO A 74 9.47 -34.78 12.40
N GLU A 75 8.43 -35.04 13.20
CA GLU A 75 7.10 -34.45 12.97
C GLU A 75 7.13 -32.93 13.13
N PHE A 76 7.93 -32.39 14.07
CA PHE A 76 8.09 -30.94 14.21
C PHE A 76 8.79 -30.33 12.99
N ARG A 77 9.82 -31.00 12.45
CA ARG A 77 10.55 -30.50 11.27
C ARG A 77 9.64 -30.39 10.06
N GLU A 78 8.87 -31.44 9.77
CA GLU A 78 7.90 -31.43 8.67
C GLU A 78 6.86 -30.32 8.85
N GLN A 79 6.31 -30.17 10.06
CA GLN A 79 5.36 -29.09 10.38
C GLN A 79 5.98 -27.68 10.22
N PHE A 80 7.26 -27.52 10.57
CA PHE A 80 8.01 -26.28 10.42
C PHE A 80 8.30 -25.96 8.97
N GLU A 81 8.72 -26.94 8.17
CA GLU A 81 8.90 -26.81 6.72
C GLU A 81 7.60 -26.40 6.03
N ASP A 82 6.49 -27.07 6.35
CA ASP A 82 5.16 -26.72 5.84
C ASP A 82 4.75 -25.28 6.22
N PHE A 83 5.05 -24.87 7.45
CA PHE A 83 4.82 -23.51 7.90
C PHE A 83 5.66 -22.50 7.11
N CYS A 84 6.96 -22.73 6.97
CA CYS A 84 7.87 -21.88 6.21
C CYS A 84 7.43 -21.77 4.75
N PHE A 85 7.12 -22.91 4.12
CA PHE A 85 6.62 -22.95 2.75
C PHE A 85 5.33 -22.14 2.62
N TYR A 86 4.38 -22.29 3.55
CA TYR A 86 3.15 -21.51 3.53
C TYR A 86 3.41 -20.01 3.67
N ILE A 87 4.23 -19.58 4.63
CA ILE A 87 4.54 -18.17 4.85
C ILE A 87 5.24 -17.58 3.63
N LEU A 88 6.24 -18.25 3.07
CA LEU A 88 6.99 -17.75 1.91
C LEU A 88 6.13 -17.71 0.63
N SER A 89 5.23 -18.67 0.44
CA SER A 89 4.39 -18.75 -0.76
C SER A 89 3.12 -17.89 -0.70
N ARG A 90 2.58 -17.63 0.49
CA ARG A 90 1.29 -16.94 0.67
C ARG A 90 1.42 -15.52 1.19
N SER A 91 2.54 -15.15 1.83
CA SER A 91 2.75 -13.79 2.32
C SER A 91 2.74 -12.81 1.16
N LYS A 92 1.88 -11.80 1.25
CA LYS A 92 1.80 -10.71 0.28
C LYS A 92 2.74 -9.59 0.71
N ALA A 93 3.30 -8.87 -0.25
CA ALA A 93 3.99 -7.62 0.02
C ALA A 93 3.08 -6.68 0.83
N LYS A 94 3.64 -6.00 1.82
CA LYS A 94 2.88 -5.08 2.66
C LYS A 94 2.39 -3.90 1.82
N THR A 95 1.11 -3.55 1.95
CA THR A 95 0.53 -2.41 1.24
C THR A 95 -0.22 -1.47 2.17
N LEU A 96 -0.22 -0.17 1.84
CA LEU A 96 -1.05 0.86 2.47
C LEU A 96 -2.36 1.08 1.70
N SER A 97 -3.20 1.97 2.22
CA SER A 97 -4.41 2.43 1.52
C SER A 97 -4.04 2.97 0.13
N GLY A 98 -4.91 2.71 -0.86
CA GLY A 98 -4.59 3.02 -2.27
C GLY A 98 -3.68 2.00 -2.95
N GLY A 99 -3.16 1.00 -2.23
CA GLY A 99 -2.40 -0.10 -2.84
C GLY A 99 -0.92 0.18 -3.03
N ILE A 100 -0.38 1.18 -2.32
CA ILE A 100 1.04 1.54 -2.28
C ILE A 100 1.80 0.39 -1.60
N THR A 101 2.81 -0.16 -2.28
CA THR A 101 3.66 -1.20 -1.72
C THR A 101 4.69 -0.57 -0.80
N VAL A 102 4.82 -1.09 0.42
CA VAL A 102 5.77 -0.59 1.42
C VAL A 102 7.17 -1.11 1.11
N ASN A 103 8.06 -0.19 0.76
CA ASN A 103 9.50 -0.42 0.59
C ASN A 103 10.27 0.05 1.85
N GLY A 104 11.61 0.00 1.83
CA GLY A 104 12.46 0.40 2.95
C GLY A 104 12.20 1.84 3.45
N PRO A 105 12.34 2.88 2.60
CA PRO A 105 12.09 4.27 3.00
C PRO A 105 10.65 4.53 3.48
N CYS A 106 9.66 3.88 2.86
CA CYS A 106 8.28 3.94 3.31
C CYS A 106 8.13 3.35 4.72
N LEU A 107 8.73 2.19 4.96
CA LEU A 107 8.71 1.55 6.28
C LEU A 107 9.39 2.40 7.35
N GLU A 108 10.54 3.00 7.04
CA GLU A 108 11.24 3.93 7.92
C GLU A 108 10.33 5.09 8.35
N THR A 109 9.66 5.73 7.38
CA THR A 109 8.73 6.83 7.62
C THR A 109 7.56 6.40 8.51
N LEU A 110 6.96 5.23 8.24
CA LEU A 110 5.88 4.68 9.05
C LEU A 110 6.34 4.41 10.49
N VAL A 111 7.51 3.80 10.67
CA VAL A 111 8.08 3.49 11.98
C VAL A 111 8.31 4.77 12.77
N LEU A 112 8.99 5.76 12.18
CA LEU A 112 9.24 7.06 12.82
C LEU A 112 7.93 7.75 13.23
N THR A 113 6.95 7.76 12.33
CA THR A 113 5.65 8.41 12.59
C THR A 113 4.92 7.75 13.76
N PHE A 114 4.85 6.42 13.79
CA PHE A 114 4.18 5.70 14.87
C PHE A 114 4.94 5.78 16.19
N VAL A 115 6.27 5.66 16.19
CA VAL A 115 7.09 5.77 17.40
C VAL A 115 7.00 7.18 17.99
N ASN A 116 7.01 8.23 17.16
CA ASN A 116 6.86 9.60 17.63
C ASN A 116 5.48 9.86 18.22
N ALA A 117 4.41 9.35 17.60
CA ALA A 117 3.05 9.45 18.15
C ALA A 117 2.98 8.80 19.54
N ILE A 118 3.47 7.56 19.67
CA ILE A 118 3.48 6.83 20.94
C ILE A 118 4.30 7.59 22.00
N SER A 119 5.49 8.05 21.63
CA SER A 119 6.39 8.75 22.54
C SER A 119 5.84 10.10 23.01
N SER A 120 4.96 10.71 22.21
CA SER A 120 4.28 11.98 22.54
C SER A 120 2.98 11.80 23.32
N GLY A 121 2.55 10.54 23.56
CA GLY A 121 1.27 10.23 24.21
C GLY A 121 0.06 10.21 23.27
N ASP A 122 0.28 10.40 21.96
CA ASP A 122 -0.76 10.33 20.93
C ASP A 122 -0.98 8.88 20.44
N LEU A 123 -2.13 8.64 19.80
CA LEU A 123 -2.43 7.34 19.20
C LEU A 123 -1.85 7.23 17.78
N PRO A 124 -1.18 6.11 17.44
CA PRO A 124 -0.80 5.79 16.06
C PRO A 124 -2.01 5.82 15.12
N CYS A 125 -1.96 6.68 14.11
CA CYS A 125 -3.03 6.83 13.12
C CYS A 125 -2.50 6.51 11.72
N MET A 126 -3.16 5.55 11.04
CA MET A 126 -2.73 5.08 9.72
C MET A 126 -2.89 6.18 8.66
N GLU A 127 -3.95 6.98 8.73
CA GLU A 127 -4.20 8.09 7.82
C GLU A 127 -3.10 9.15 7.94
N ASN A 128 -2.72 9.53 9.17
CA ASN A 128 -1.64 10.51 9.39
C ASN A 128 -0.30 10.00 8.85
N ALA A 129 -0.01 8.71 9.02
CA ALA A 129 1.21 8.10 8.50
C ALA A 129 1.25 8.08 6.95
N VAL A 130 0.10 7.81 6.30
CA VAL A 130 -0.01 7.88 4.83
C VAL A 130 0.12 9.32 4.33
N LEU A 131 -0.42 10.31 5.05
CA LEU A 131 -0.28 11.73 4.70
C LEU A 131 1.17 12.21 4.81
N ALA A 132 1.86 11.88 5.90
CA ALA A 132 3.27 12.22 6.08
C ALA A 132 4.15 11.59 4.99
N LEU A 133 3.88 10.32 4.64
CA LEU A 133 4.56 9.65 3.53
C LEU A 133 4.32 10.38 2.19
N ALA A 134 3.07 10.73 1.90
CA ALA A 134 2.73 11.45 0.67
C ALA A 134 3.43 12.81 0.60
N GLU A 135 3.53 13.53 1.73
CA GLU A 135 4.24 14.81 1.79
C GLU A 135 5.73 14.66 1.46
N ILE A 136 6.40 13.65 2.03
CA ILE A 136 7.83 13.38 1.81
C ILE A 136 8.06 12.96 0.34
N GLU A 137 7.35 11.94 -0.15
CA GLU A 137 7.52 11.44 -1.52
C GLU A 137 7.24 12.54 -2.55
N ASN A 138 6.20 13.35 -2.33
CA ASN A 138 5.88 14.45 -3.24
C ASN A 138 6.93 15.58 -3.17
N THR A 139 7.51 15.85 -2.01
CA THR A 139 8.60 16.84 -1.88
C THR A 139 9.83 16.39 -2.68
N VAL A 140 10.20 15.11 -2.56
CA VAL A 140 11.29 14.51 -3.36
C VAL A 140 10.98 14.58 -4.85
N ALA A 141 9.75 14.26 -5.26
CA ALA A 141 9.34 14.33 -6.66
C ALA A 141 9.45 15.76 -7.23
N VAL A 142 9.02 16.77 -6.47
CA VAL A 142 9.16 18.18 -6.88
C VAL A 142 10.61 18.62 -6.95
N GLN A 143 11.44 18.20 -5.99
CA GLN A 143 12.87 18.50 -6.02
C GLN A 143 13.52 17.90 -7.28
N ASN A 144 13.12 16.70 -7.68
CA ASN A 144 13.58 16.07 -8.90
C ASN A 144 13.16 16.86 -10.16
N ILE A 145 11.94 17.43 -10.20
CA ILE A 145 11.52 18.34 -11.30
C ILE A 145 12.48 19.53 -11.39
N ILE A 146 12.74 20.19 -10.26
CA ILE A 146 13.57 21.40 -10.22
C ILE A 146 14.98 21.07 -10.67
N THR A 147 15.59 20.04 -10.09
CA THR A 147 16.96 19.64 -10.44
C THR A 147 17.07 19.23 -11.90
N HIS A 148 16.07 18.53 -12.45
CA HIS A 148 16.07 18.18 -13.87
C HIS A 148 15.93 19.42 -14.77
N TYR A 149 15.03 20.34 -14.42
CA TYR A 149 14.86 21.60 -15.15
C TYR A 149 16.14 22.45 -15.12
N GLU A 150 16.75 22.63 -13.95
CA GLU A 150 17.99 23.41 -13.77
C GLU A 150 19.12 22.80 -14.60
N MET A 151 19.32 21.48 -14.52
CA MET A 151 20.32 20.77 -15.32
C MET A 151 20.13 21.00 -16.84
N GLN A 152 18.88 20.93 -17.32
CA GLN A 152 18.57 21.14 -18.74
C GLN A 152 18.82 22.58 -19.18
N MET A 153 18.43 23.54 -18.34
CA MET A 153 18.68 24.96 -18.59
C MET A 153 20.18 25.26 -18.57
N ASP A 154 20.95 24.75 -17.60
CA ASP A 154 22.40 24.98 -17.50
C ASP A 154 23.18 24.38 -18.69
N GLN A 155 22.75 23.23 -19.19
CA GLN A 155 23.42 22.57 -20.33
C GLN A 155 23.12 23.22 -21.68
N LYS A 156 21.86 23.66 -21.87
CA LYS A 156 21.38 24.13 -23.18
C LYS A 156 21.38 25.65 -23.34
N LEU A 157 21.36 26.41 -22.24
CA LEU A 157 21.32 27.87 -22.28
C LEU A 157 22.71 28.44 -22.51
N GLN A 158 22.87 29.21 -23.59
CA GLN A 158 24.02 30.08 -23.77
C GLN A 158 23.59 31.54 -23.67
N LEU A 159 24.23 32.28 -22.78
CA LEU A 159 23.99 33.71 -22.60
C LEU A 159 25.10 34.54 -23.26
N PRO A 160 24.76 35.66 -23.93
CA PRO A 160 23.40 36.15 -24.19
C PRO A 160 22.70 35.36 -25.31
N THR A 161 21.38 35.13 -25.19
CA THR A 161 20.56 34.54 -26.25
C THR A 161 20.30 35.55 -27.37
N GLU A 162 20.15 35.09 -28.63
CA GLU A 162 19.95 35.98 -29.79
C GLU A 162 18.55 36.64 -29.76
N THR A 163 17.55 35.94 -29.25
CA THR A 163 16.19 36.47 -29.09
C THR A 163 15.54 36.02 -27.78
N LEU A 164 14.55 36.78 -27.31
CA LEU A 164 13.69 36.36 -26.19
C LEU A 164 12.92 35.06 -26.53
N GLN A 165 12.59 34.84 -27.80
CA GLN A 165 11.85 33.67 -28.24
C GLN A 165 12.65 32.37 -28.06
N GLU A 166 13.94 32.41 -28.37
CA GLU A 166 14.87 31.31 -28.15
C GLU A 166 14.92 30.88 -26.67
N LEU A 167 15.03 31.87 -25.77
CA LEU A 167 15.00 31.63 -24.32
C LEU A 167 13.65 31.01 -23.87
N LEU A 168 12.53 31.53 -24.36
CA LEU A 168 11.19 31.04 -24.01
C LEU A 168 10.94 29.62 -24.54
N ASP A 169 11.40 29.30 -25.74
CA ASP A 169 11.24 27.97 -26.32
C ASP A 169 12.12 26.94 -25.62
N LEU A 170 13.35 27.31 -25.25
CA LEU A 170 14.23 26.47 -24.45
C LEU A 170 13.66 26.21 -23.04
N HIS A 171 13.15 27.25 -22.38
CA HIS A 171 12.46 27.15 -21.10
C HIS A 171 11.25 26.21 -21.19
N ARG A 172 10.39 26.40 -22.20
CA ARG A 172 9.20 25.56 -22.43
C ARG A 172 9.57 24.10 -22.67
N ALA A 173 10.63 23.83 -23.43
CA ALA A 173 11.10 22.47 -23.69
C ALA A 173 11.60 21.81 -22.40
N SER A 174 12.46 22.50 -21.65
CA SER A 174 13.07 21.99 -20.41
C SER A 174 12.03 21.77 -19.31
N GLU A 175 11.06 22.68 -19.18
CA GLU A 175 9.95 22.54 -18.23
C GLU A 175 9.03 21.37 -18.61
N LYS A 176 8.68 21.24 -19.90
CA LYS A 176 7.85 20.12 -20.39
C LYS A 176 8.53 18.76 -20.16
N GLU A 177 9.84 18.69 -20.35
CA GLU A 177 10.63 17.48 -20.11
C GLU A 177 10.63 17.11 -18.61
N ALA A 178 10.95 18.07 -17.73
CA ALA A 178 10.94 17.85 -16.28
C ALA A 178 9.56 17.49 -15.69
N ILE A 179 8.49 18.14 -16.18
CA ILE A 179 7.10 17.79 -15.86
C ILE A 179 6.77 16.41 -16.43
N GLY A 180 7.22 16.11 -17.64
CA GLY A 180 7.01 14.84 -18.32
C GLY A 180 7.57 13.66 -17.55
N ASP A 181 8.77 13.79 -16.99
CA ASP A 181 9.38 12.74 -16.17
C ASP A 181 8.58 12.53 -14.87
N THR A 182 8.11 13.61 -14.24
CA THR A 182 7.48 13.51 -12.91
C THR A 182 6.00 13.16 -12.96
N PHE A 183 5.22 13.82 -13.81
CA PHE A 183 3.82 13.43 -14.05
C PHE A 183 3.72 12.20 -14.95
N GLY A 184 4.76 11.85 -15.70
CA GLY A 184 4.81 10.63 -16.50
C GLY A 184 4.52 9.40 -15.66
N HIS A 185 5.15 9.30 -14.48
CA HIS A 185 4.89 8.23 -13.52
C HIS A 185 3.42 8.12 -13.12
N LEU A 186 2.71 9.23 -12.93
CA LEU A 186 1.26 9.20 -12.62
C LEU A 186 0.45 8.51 -13.73
N TYR A 187 0.76 8.79 -15.00
CA TYR A 187 0.06 8.19 -16.12
C TYR A 187 0.57 6.78 -16.45
N GLU A 188 1.82 6.47 -16.13
CA GLU A 188 2.37 5.12 -16.20
C GLU A 188 1.72 4.21 -15.15
N ASP A 189 1.52 4.69 -13.92
CA ASP A 189 0.76 4.03 -12.84
C ASP A 189 -0.69 3.71 -13.29
N VAL A 190 -1.31 4.57 -14.10
CA VAL A 190 -2.63 4.31 -14.70
C VAL A 190 -2.55 3.14 -15.70
N LYS A 191 -1.55 3.12 -16.59
CA LYS A 191 -1.38 2.03 -17.56
C LYS A 191 -1.04 0.70 -16.91
N GLN A 192 -0.22 0.70 -15.87
CA GLN A 192 0.17 -0.48 -15.09
C GLN A 192 -0.96 -0.99 -14.19
N GLY A 193 -2.08 -0.27 -14.12
CA GLY A 193 -3.25 -0.69 -13.36
C GLY A 193 -3.11 -0.49 -11.85
N THR A 194 -2.15 0.32 -11.39
CA THR A 194 -1.94 0.67 -9.98
C THR A 194 -3.22 1.22 -9.33
N PHE A 195 -3.99 1.99 -10.11
CA PHE A 195 -5.27 2.56 -9.68
C PHE A 195 -6.50 1.67 -9.94
N SER A 196 -6.33 0.42 -10.42
CA SER A 196 -7.44 -0.48 -10.78
C SER A 196 -8.14 -1.14 -9.57
N LYS A 197 -8.14 -0.48 -8.41
CA LYS A 197 -8.76 -0.93 -7.15
C LYS A 197 -10.02 -0.08 -6.84
N PRO A 198 -10.95 -0.56 -6.00
CA PRO A 198 -12.12 0.23 -5.58
C PRO A 198 -11.69 1.60 -5.03
N GLY A 199 -12.23 2.69 -5.57
CA GLY A 199 -11.86 4.06 -5.19
C GLY A 199 -10.66 4.65 -5.95
N GLY A 200 -9.99 3.87 -6.80
CA GLY A 200 -8.77 4.30 -7.50
C GLY A 200 -8.95 5.46 -8.46
N TYR A 201 -10.13 5.64 -9.09
CA TYR A 201 -10.42 6.85 -9.87
C TYR A 201 -10.44 8.11 -8.99
N ARG A 202 -11.02 8.02 -7.79
CA ARG A 202 -11.07 9.13 -6.84
C ARG A 202 -9.66 9.49 -6.36
N PHE A 203 -8.81 8.49 -6.17
CA PHE A 203 -7.40 8.65 -5.82
C PHE A 203 -6.58 9.26 -6.97
N PHE A 204 -6.80 8.82 -8.21
CA PHE A 204 -6.19 9.43 -9.41
C PHE A 204 -6.55 10.92 -9.54
N VAL A 205 -7.83 11.28 -9.39
CA VAL A 205 -8.28 12.67 -9.44
C VAL A 205 -7.66 13.49 -8.32
N TRP A 206 -7.58 12.94 -7.11
CA TRP A 206 -6.95 13.60 -5.96
C TRP A 206 -5.46 13.85 -6.20
N LYS A 207 -4.69 12.82 -6.60
CA LYS A 207 -3.25 12.91 -6.90
C LYS A 207 -2.98 13.89 -8.05
N LYS A 208 -3.81 13.87 -9.10
CA LYS A 208 -3.75 14.85 -10.23
C LYS A 208 -3.95 16.28 -9.73
N GLN A 209 -4.95 16.54 -8.87
CA GLN A 209 -5.23 17.89 -8.36
C GLN A 209 -4.18 18.38 -7.36
N GLU A 210 -3.65 17.49 -6.51
CA GLU A 210 -2.58 17.84 -5.59
C GLU A 210 -1.33 18.28 -6.34
N LEU A 211 -0.94 17.54 -7.38
CA LEU A 211 0.19 17.88 -8.23
C LEU A 211 -0.04 19.20 -8.99
N LYS A 212 -1.28 19.49 -9.45
CA LYS A 212 -1.63 20.79 -10.04
C LYS A 212 -1.46 21.93 -9.03
N ASN A 213 -2.00 21.78 -7.83
CA ASN A 213 -1.92 22.81 -6.78
C ASN A 213 -0.47 23.10 -6.40
N LYS A 214 0.37 22.07 -6.24
CA LYS A 214 1.79 22.22 -5.95
C LYS A 214 2.54 22.86 -7.12
N TYR A 215 2.24 22.47 -8.35
CA TYR A 215 2.76 23.16 -9.53
C TYR A 215 2.40 24.65 -9.50
N TYR A 216 1.18 25.05 -9.12
CA TYR A 216 0.80 26.46 -9.02
C TYR A 216 1.44 27.22 -7.85
N GLN A 217 1.91 26.55 -6.80
CA GLN A 217 2.54 27.18 -5.62
C GLN A 217 4.05 27.47 -5.78
N THR A 218 4.76 26.87 -6.73
CA THR A 218 6.22 27.05 -6.88
C THR A 218 6.63 28.44 -7.41
N PRO A 219 7.60 29.15 -6.83
CA PRO A 219 8.08 30.42 -7.37
C PRO A 219 8.89 30.22 -8.68
N ARG A 220 9.08 31.30 -9.45
CA ARG A 220 10.01 31.36 -10.62
C ARG A 220 9.74 30.42 -11.81
N LYS A 221 8.50 29.93 -11.98
CA LYS A 221 8.11 29.07 -13.12
C LYS A 221 8.02 29.79 -14.48
N GLY A 222 8.15 31.11 -14.50
CA GLY A 222 7.94 31.91 -15.71
C GLY A 222 6.47 32.17 -16.01
N ILE A 223 6.22 33.09 -16.95
CA ILE A 223 4.87 33.57 -17.33
C ILE A 223 4.04 32.54 -18.11
N LEU A 224 4.66 31.46 -18.61
CA LEU A 224 4.01 30.45 -19.46
C LEU A 224 3.56 29.20 -18.69
N ALA A 225 3.82 29.13 -17.39
CA ALA A 225 3.59 27.95 -16.55
C ALA A 225 2.16 27.38 -16.69
N GLU A 226 1.14 28.25 -16.64
CA GLU A 226 -0.25 27.82 -16.74
C GLU A 226 -0.60 27.19 -18.10
N GLU A 227 -0.09 27.78 -19.19
CA GLU A 227 -0.31 27.29 -20.56
C GLU A 227 0.34 25.92 -20.76
N ILE A 228 1.56 25.75 -20.25
CA ILE A 228 2.36 24.54 -20.41
C ILE A 228 1.74 23.38 -19.63
N LEU A 229 1.36 23.60 -18.37
CA LEU A 229 0.64 22.60 -17.58
C LEU A 229 -0.68 22.21 -18.26
N LYS A 230 -1.45 23.19 -18.75
CA LYS A 230 -2.71 22.94 -19.44
C LYS A 230 -2.50 22.05 -20.68
N LYS A 231 -1.58 22.42 -21.57
CA LYS A 231 -1.26 21.64 -22.78
C LYS A 231 -0.81 20.22 -22.44
N TYR A 232 0.00 20.05 -21.41
CA TYR A 232 0.42 18.72 -20.97
C TYR A 232 -0.76 17.89 -20.48
N LEU A 233 -1.62 18.44 -19.61
CA LEU A 233 -2.78 17.72 -19.08
C LEU A 233 -3.79 17.35 -20.18
N ASP A 234 -4.04 18.27 -21.11
CA ASP A 234 -4.92 18.04 -22.26
C ASP A 234 -4.38 16.88 -23.13
N SER A 235 -3.05 16.82 -23.33
CA SER A 235 -2.41 15.72 -24.08
C SER A 235 -2.55 14.34 -23.42
N LYS A 236 -2.95 14.28 -22.14
CA LYS A 236 -3.12 13.04 -21.38
C LYS A 236 -4.58 12.72 -21.08
N GLU A 237 -5.52 13.49 -21.61
CA GLU A 237 -6.95 13.35 -21.33
C GLU A 237 -7.51 12.01 -21.85
N ASP A 238 -7.01 11.51 -22.99
CA ASP A 238 -7.42 10.21 -23.53
C ASP A 238 -7.10 9.05 -22.59
N VAL A 239 -5.93 9.08 -21.95
CA VAL A 239 -5.51 8.08 -20.95
C VAL A 239 -6.42 8.13 -19.72
N ALA A 240 -6.71 9.35 -19.24
CA ALA A 240 -7.62 9.56 -18.11
C ALA A 240 -9.06 9.10 -18.42
N MET A 241 -9.55 9.40 -19.64
CA MET A 241 -10.87 8.98 -20.11
C MET A 241 -10.98 7.46 -20.25
N HIS A 242 -9.98 6.81 -20.84
CA HIS A 242 -9.98 5.36 -21.01
C HIS A 242 -10.00 4.66 -19.63
N PHE A 243 -9.19 5.16 -18.70
CA PHE A 243 -9.16 4.70 -17.32
C PHE A 243 -10.51 4.89 -16.60
N TYR A 244 -11.15 6.06 -16.74
CA TYR A 244 -12.48 6.31 -16.18
C TYR A 244 -13.53 5.32 -16.70
N ARG A 245 -13.53 5.04 -18.01
CA ARG A 245 -14.45 4.08 -18.64
C ARG A 245 -14.21 2.66 -18.09
N LEU A 246 -12.95 2.24 -17.99
CA LEU A 246 -12.57 0.93 -17.45
C LEU A 246 -13.06 0.75 -16.01
N ILE A 247 -12.78 1.71 -15.12
CA ILE A 247 -13.23 1.66 -13.72
C ILE A 247 -14.76 1.66 -13.62
N SER A 248 -15.43 2.50 -14.40
CA SER A 248 -16.90 2.56 -14.43
C SER A 248 -17.50 1.21 -14.86
N HIS A 249 -16.90 0.54 -15.85
CA HIS A 249 -17.33 -0.76 -16.32
C HIS A 249 -17.09 -1.86 -15.27
N LEU A 250 -15.92 -1.87 -14.62
CA LEU A 250 -15.58 -2.81 -13.54
C LEU A 250 -16.51 -2.65 -12.34
N GLN A 251 -16.87 -1.43 -11.96
CA GLN A 251 -17.82 -1.16 -10.88
C GLN A 251 -19.23 -1.69 -11.22
N LYS A 252 -19.71 -1.48 -12.46
CA LYS A 252 -20.99 -2.03 -12.94
C LYS A 252 -20.98 -3.55 -12.95
N ARG A 253 -19.88 -4.19 -13.38
CA ARG A 253 -19.73 -5.66 -13.39
C ARG A 253 -19.68 -6.24 -11.97
N LYS A 254 -18.94 -5.61 -11.05
CA LYS A 254 -18.89 -5.99 -9.63
C LYS A 254 -20.25 -5.88 -8.95
N LYS A 255 -21.03 -4.81 -9.23
CA LYS A 255 -22.40 -4.69 -8.75
C LYS A 255 -23.29 -5.82 -9.28
N ARG A 256 -23.23 -6.15 -10.58
CA ARG A 256 -24.00 -7.26 -11.15
C ARG A 256 -23.69 -8.62 -10.51
N LEU A 257 -22.40 -8.94 -10.33
CA LEU A 257 -21.96 -10.18 -9.66
C LEU A 257 -22.41 -10.26 -8.20
N LYS A 258 -22.44 -9.13 -7.49
CA LYS A 258 -22.92 -9.06 -6.09
C LYS A 258 -24.44 -9.28 -5.97
N TRP A 259 -25.19 -9.08 -7.05
CA TRP A 259 -26.65 -9.28 -7.11
C TRP A 259 -27.05 -10.65 -7.67
N SER A 260 -26.16 -11.33 -8.41
CA SER A 260 -26.45 -12.63 -9.02
C SER A 260 -26.17 -13.85 -8.13
N GLY A 261 -25.65 -13.67 -6.91
CA GLY A 261 -25.61 -14.73 -5.90
C GLY A 261 -24.77 -15.96 -6.23
N GLU A 262 -23.82 -15.87 -7.16
CA GLU A 262 -22.88 -16.96 -7.46
C GLU A 262 -21.61 -16.77 -6.61
N VAL A 263 -21.52 -17.56 -5.53
CA VAL A 263 -20.29 -17.88 -4.78
C VAL A 263 -20.07 -19.38 -4.91
#